data_AF-A0A4Q8UCG7-F1
#
_entry.id   AF-A0A4Q8UCG7-F1
#
_cell.length_a   1.000
_cell.length_b   1.000
_cell.length_c   1.000
_cell.angle_alpha   90.00
_cell.angle_beta   90.00
_cell.angle_gamma   90.00
#
_symmetry.space_group_name_H-M   'P 1'
#
loop_
_entity.id
_entity.type
_entity.pdbx_description
1 polymer ?
#
loop_
_entity_poly.entity_id
_entity_poly.type
_entity_poly.pdbx_seq_one_letter_code
_entity_poly.pdbx_strand_id
1 'polypeptide(L)'
;MGRAAVAKAFADIDAAHAVLSAEVDGTGSGADPDDDPMQDTSDLCLDILAGAARSEPQMAALKAQAAAKYADNVQAMAPPTMSAQAQEASTAAEIACVLTIG
;
A
#
# COMPACT_ATOMS: atom_id res chain seq x y z
N MET A 1 13.51 14.34 9.00
CA MET A 1 13.86 12.94 8.62
C MET A 1 12.64 12.14 8.15
N GLY A 2 11.47 12.19 8.82
CA GLY A 2 10.30 11.36 8.48
C GLY A 2 9.76 11.45 7.04
N ARG A 3 9.57 12.64 6.46
CA ARG A 3 9.01 12.77 5.09
C ARG A 3 9.89 12.16 3.99
N ALA A 4 11.21 12.33 4.11
CA ALA A 4 12.16 11.75 3.15
C ALA A 4 12.19 10.21 3.25
N ALA A 5 12.11 9.66 4.47
CA ALA A 5 12.01 8.23 4.68
C ALA A 5 10.71 7.63 4.11
N VAL A 6 9.58 8.32 4.29
CA VAL A 6 8.28 7.92 3.69
C VAL A 6 8.36 7.93 2.16
N ALA A 7 8.91 8.99 1.56
CA ALA A 7 9.07 9.08 0.11
C ALA A 7 9.95 7.94 -0.44
N LYS A 8 11.06 7.64 0.26
CA LYS A 8 11.91 6.50 -0.12
C LYS A 8 11.15 5.18 -0.02
N ALA A 9 10.38 4.95 1.04
CA ALA A 9 9.64 3.70 1.22
C ALA A 9 8.63 3.47 0.08
N PHE A 10 7.90 4.50 -0.35
CA PHE A 10 6.99 4.37 -1.50
C PHE A 10 7.74 4.16 -2.82
N ALA A 11 8.87 4.83 -3.04
CA ALA A 11 9.71 4.58 -4.21
C ALA A 11 10.24 3.14 -4.26
N ASP A 12 10.60 2.55 -3.10
CA ASP A 12 11.02 1.15 -3.01
C ASP A 12 9.84 0.20 -3.32
N ILE A 13 8.61 0.53 -2.91
CA ILE A 13 7.38 -0.22 -3.24
C ILE A 13 7.10 -0.17 -4.74
N ASP A 14 7.17 1.02 -5.35
CA ASP A 14 6.95 1.19 -6.79
C ASP A 14 7.98 0.42 -7.62
N ALA A 15 9.24 0.43 -7.18
CA ALA A 15 10.31 -0.35 -7.80
C ALA A 15 10.06 -1.86 -7.67
N ALA A 16 9.62 -2.33 -6.50
CA ALA A 16 9.27 -3.74 -6.31
C ALA A 16 8.07 -4.14 -7.17
N HIS A 17 7.05 -3.28 -7.28
CA HIS A 17 5.90 -3.52 -8.15
C HIS A 17 6.34 -3.63 -9.62
N ALA A 18 7.23 -2.76 -10.09
CA ALA A 18 7.76 -2.83 -11.46
C ALA A 18 8.49 -4.17 -11.74
N VAL A 19 9.23 -4.70 -10.76
CA VAL A 19 9.85 -6.03 -10.87
C VAL A 19 8.77 -7.11 -10.97
N LEU A 20 7.79 -7.12 -10.07
CA LEU A 20 6.71 -8.12 -10.08
C LEU A 20 5.91 -8.09 -11.40
N SER A 21 5.63 -6.90 -11.93
CA SER A 21 4.98 -6.77 -13.25
C SER A 21 5.84 -7.32 -14.38
N ALA A 22 7.15 -7.05 -14.38
CA ALA A 22 8.05 -7.56 -15.40
C ALA A 22 8.15 -9.10 -15.40
N GLU A 23 8.14 -9.72 -14.22
CA GLU A 23 8.10 -11.18 -14.05
C GLU A 23 6.78 -11.77 -14.57
N VAL A 24 5.63 -11.16 -14.26
CA VAL A 24 4.32 -11.59 -14.79
C VAL A 24 4.25 -11.46 -16.32
N ASP A 25 4.84 -10.41 -16.88
CA ASP A 25 4.87 -10.17 -18.33
C ASP A 25 5.87 -11.09 -19.08
N GLY A 26 6.61 -11.94 -18.35
CA GLY A 26 7.62 -12.84 -18.95
C GLY A 26 8.87 -12.11 -19.47
N THR A 27 9.08 -10.86 -19.03
CA THR A 27 10.27 -10.05 -19.34
C THR A 27 11.32 -10.09 -18.23
N GLY A 28 11.02 -10.85 -17.17
CA GLY A 28 11.90 -11.16 -16.04
C GLY A 28 13.03 -12.14 -16.36
N SER A 29 13.82 -12.50 -15.35
CA SER A 29 15.03 -13.31 -15.54
C SER A 29 14.70 -14.76 -15.91
N GLY A 30 15.48 -15.31 -16.86
CA GLY A 30 15.21 -16.56 -17.58
C GLY A 30 15.12 -17.82 -16.71
N ALA A 31 14.25 -18.73 -17.16
CA ALA A 31 14.08 -20.08 -16.62
C ALA A 31 15.39 -20.88 -16.62
N ASP A 32 15.53 -21.79 -15.66
CA ASP A 32 16.64 -22.74 -15.64
C ASP A 32 16.49 -23.66 -16.87
N PRO A 33 17.51 -23.85 -17.71
CA PRO A 33 17.37 -24.59 -18.96
C PRO A 33 17.04 -26.09 -18.78
N ASP A 34 17.11 -26.60 -17.56
CA ASP A 34 16.81 -27.98 -17.20
C ASP A 34 15.35 -28.19 -16.72
N ASP A 35 14.61 -27.11 -16.44
CA ASP A 35 13.21 -27.16 -15.95
C ASP A 35 12.17 -26.94 -17.07
N ASP A 36 10.93 -27.38 -16.84
CA ASP A 36 9.82 -27.14 -17.76
C ASP A 36 9.41 -25.66 -17.69
N PRO A 37 9.62 -24.86 -18.75
CA PRO A 37 9.39 -23.42 -18.71
C PRO A 37 7.93 -23.04 -18.42
N MET A 38 6.97 -23.94 -18.71
CA MET A 38 5.56 -23.69 -18.37
C MET A 38 5.28 -23.91 -16.89
N GLN A 39 5.96 -24.88 -16.27
CA GLN A 39 5.82 -25.14 -14.84
C GLN A 39 6.47 -24.01 -14.03
N ASP A 40 7.67 -23.59 -14.40
CA ASP A 40 8.38 -22.49 -13.72
C ASP A 40 7.59 -21.19 -13.74
N THR A 41 7.01 -20.84 -14.90
CA THR A 41 6.16 -19.64 -15.03
C THR A 41 4.93 -19.73 -14.13
N SER A 42 4.34 -20.94 -14.01
CA SER A 42 3.17 -21.17 -13.17
C SER A 42 3.50 -21.04 -11.68
N ASP A 43 4.62 -21.62 -11.25
CA ASP A 43 5.09 -21.56 -9.87
C ASP A 43 5.46 -20.12 -9.47
N LEU A 44 6.15 -19.38 -10.35
CA LEU A 44 6.42 -17.96 -10.16
C LEU A 44 5.14 -17.13 -10.00
N CYS A 45 4.11 -17.38 -10.81
CA CYS A 45 2.83 -16.71 -10.66
C CYS A 45 2.18 -16.99 -9.29
N LEU A 46 2.26 -18.24 -8.81
CA LEU A 46 1.75 -18.60 -7.49
C LEU A 46 2.52 -17.91 -6.36
N ASP A 47 3.84 -17.78 -6.48
CA ASP A 47 4.68 -17.06 -5.52
C ASP A 47 4.34 -15.57 -5.46
N ILE A 48 4.15 -14.93 -6.61
CA ILE A 48 3.73 -13.53 -6.71
C ILE A 48 2.36 -13.34 -6.07
N LEU A 49 1.38 -14.20 -6.38
CA LEU A 49 0.04 -14.16 -5.78
C LEU A 49 0.08 -14.35 -4.26
N ALA A 50 0.89 -15.30 -3.77
CA ALA A 50 1.05 -15.53 -2.34
C ALA A 50 1.73 -14.34 -1.64
N GLY A 51 2.70 -13.70 -2.29
CA GLY A 51 3.32 -12.46 -1.83
C GLY A 51 2.34 -11.30 -1.75
N ALA A 52 1.58 -11.06 -2.82
CA ALA A 52 0.56 -10.02 -2.90
C ALA A 52 -0.48 -10.20 -1.79
N ALA A 53 -1.05 -11.39 -1.64
CA ALA A 53 -2.05 -11.71 -0.62
C ALA A 53 -1.56 -11.47 0.82
N ARG A 54 -0.25 -11.61 1.09
CA ARG A 54 0.34 -11.27 2.40
C ARG A 54 0.50 -9.76 2.59
N SER A 55 0.76 -9.01 1.51
CA SER A 55 1.04 -7.57 1.54
C SER A 55 -0.24 -6.71 1.65
N GLU A 56 -1.33 -7.14 1.02
CA GLU A 56 -2.61 -6.42 1.01
C GLU A 56 -3.15 -6.09 2.42
N PRO A 57 -3.26 -7.06 3.36
CA PRO A 57 -3.73 -6.76 4.71
C PRO A 57 -2.76 -5.87 5.49
N GLN A 58 -1.46 -5.94 5.22
CA GLN A 58 -0.47 -5.07 5.84
C GLN A 58 -0.67 -3.61 5.42
N MET A 59 -0.90 -3.37 4.13
CA MET A 59 -1.19 -2.03 3.61
C MET A 59 -2.55 -1.53 4.09
N ALA A 60 -3.57 -2.40 4.17
CA ALA A 60 -4.86 -2.04 4.76
C ALA A 60 -4.73 -1.63 6.24
N ALA A 61 -3.96 -2.39 7.02
CA ALA A 61 -3.68 -2.07 8.42
C ALA A 61 -2.89 -0.75 8.55
N LEU A 62 -1.91 -0.51 7.68
CA LEU A 62 -1.15 0.75 7.67
C LEU A 62 -2.04 1.95 7.37
N LYS A 63 -2.95 1.84 6.37
CA LYS A 63 -3.95 2.87 6.07
C LYS A 63 -4.83 3.18 7.29
N ALA A 64 -5.34 2.14 7.96
CA ALA A 64 -6.17 2.30 9.15
C ALA A 64 -5.41 2.98 10.30
N GLN A 65 -4.16 2.59 10.54
CA GLN A 65 -3.30 3.20 11.57
C GLN A 65 -3.01 4.67 11.27
N ALA A 66 -2.70 5.02 10.01
CA ALA A 66 -2.47 6.39 9.60
C ALA A 66 -3.73 7.25 9.73
N ALA A 67 -4.88 6.72 9.32
CA ALA A 67 -6.19 7.37 9.46
C ALA A 67 -6.55 7.64 10.93
N ALA A 68 -6.39 6.65 11.80
CA ALA A 68 -6.62 6.80 13.24
C ALA A 68 -5.69 7.87 13.83
N LYS A 69 -4.39 7.81 13.50
CA LYS A 69 -3.43 8.79 14.01
C LYS A 69 -3.72 10.21 13.53
N TYR A 70 -4.20 10.37 12.29
CA TYR A 70 -4.66 11.65 11.77
C TYR A 70 -5.88 12.16 12.53
N ALA A 71 -6.90 11.33 12.72
CA ALA A 71 -8.10 11.69 13.46
C ALA A 71 -7.80 12.12 14.90
N ASP A 72 -6.94 11.38 15.61
CA ASP A 72 -6.48 11.76 16.96
C ASP A 72 -5.83 13.14 16.98
N ASN A 73 -4.97 13.43 16.00
CA ASN A 73 -4.29 14.73 15.90
C ASN A 73 -5.27 15.86 15.59
N VAL A 74 -6.22 15.65 14.66
CA VAL A 74 -7.26 16.63 14.34
C VAL A 74 -8.11 16.92 15.57
N GLN A 75 -8.56 15.88 16.29
CA GLN A 75 -9.31 16.03 17.53
C GLN A 75 -8.54 16.82 18.59
N ALA A 76 -7.25 16.53 18.78
CA ALA A 76 -6.40 17.26 19.73
C ALA A 76 -6.19 18.75 19.35
N MET A 77 -6.34 19.10 18.07
CA MET A 77 -6.18 20.46 17.55
C MET A 77 -7.52 21.23 17.41
N ALA A 78 -8.65 20.61 17.78
CA ALA A 78 -9.97 21.21 17.62
C ALA A 78 -10.09 22.54 18.39
N PRO A 79 -10.59 23.63 17.76
CA PRO A 79 -10.88 24.84 18.52
C PRO A 79 -12.09 24.60 19.43
N PRO A 80 -12.17 25.29 20.59
CA PRO A 80 -13.21 25.04 21.59
C PRO A 80 -14.64 25.33 21.10
N THR A 81 -14.78 26.07 20.00
CA THR A 81 -16.06 26.40 19.36
C THR A 81 -16.50 25.38 18.32
N MET A 82 -15.66 24.41 17.94
CA MET A 82 -16.02 23.39 16.96
C MET A 82 -16.87 22.31 17.61
N SER A 83 -17.97 21.91 16.95
CA SER A 83 -18.74 20.76 17.42
C SER A 83 -18.02 19.46 17.06
N ALA A 84 -18.06 18.48 17.97
CA ALA A 84 -17.45 17.17 17.76
C ALA A 84 -17.98 16.49 16.48
N GLN A 85 -19.29 16.58 16.24
CA GLN A 85 -19.92 15.98 15.06
C GLN A 85 -19.46 16.63 13.75
N ALA A 86 -19.29 17.96 13.71
CA ALA A 86 -18.78 18.63 12.52
C ALA A 86 -17.31 18.26 12.25
N GLN A 87 -16.52 18.09 13.31
CA GLN A 87 -15.12 17.68 13.20
C GLN A 87 -14.97 16.24 12.72
N GLU A 88 -15.73 15.31 13.29
CA GLU A 88 -15.75 13.90 12.88
C GLU A 88 -16.17 13.78 11.41
N ALA A 89 -17.21 14.48 10.98
CA ALA A 89 -17.68 14.46 9.60
C ALA A 89 -16.63 15.01 8.62
N SER A 90 -15.97 16.13 8.96
CA SER A 90 -14.88 16.71 8.13
C SER A 90 -13.70 15.75 8.03
N THR A 91 -13.28 15.18 9.16
CA THR A 91 -12.13 14.25 9.22
C THR A 91 -12.41 12.98 8.43
N ALA A 92 -13.62 12.42 8.56
CA ALA A 92 -14.05 11.26 7.79
C ALA A 92 -14.09 11.56 6.28
N ALA A 93 -14.59 12.73 5.88
CA ALA A 93 -14.62 13.15 4.48
C ALA A 93 -13.21 13.31 3.90
N GLU A 94 -12.26 13.90 4.64
CA GLU A 94 -10.88 14.05 4.19
C GLU A 94 -10.17 12.71 4.02
N ILE A 95 -10.26 11.83 5.03
CA ILE A 95 -9.67 10.48 4.95
C ILE A 95 -10.30 9.70 3.79
N ALA A 96 -11.63 9.70 3.68
CA ALA A 96 -12.34 9.00 2.62
C ALA A 96 -11.94 9.52 1.23
N CYS A 97 -11.81 10.84 1.08
CA CYS A 97 -11.38 11.47 -0.17
C CYS A 97 -10.00 10.94 -0.60
N VAL A 98 -9.00 11.00 0.28
CA VAL A 98 -7.64 10.50 -0.03
C VAL A 98 -7.65 9.01 -0.36
N LEU A 99 -8.38 8.20 0.42
CA LEU A 99 -8.42 6.74 0.21
C LEU A 99 -9.21 6.31 -1.03
N THR A 100 -10.11 7.17 -1.52
CA THR A 100 -10.93 6.90 -2.73
C THR A 100 -10.21 7.35 -4.00
N ILE A 101 -9.49 8.46 -3.94
CA ILE A 101 -8.80 9.00 -5.12
C ILE A 101 -7.59 8.13 -5.49
N GLY A 102 -6.86 7.60 -4.49
CA GLY A 102 -5.83 6.57 -4.68
C GLY A 102 -4.72 6.98 -5.65
#